data_AF-A0A4R2R7B8-F1
#
_entry.id   AF-A0A4R2R7B8-F1
#
_cell.length_a   1.000
_cell.length_b   1.000
_cell.length_c   1.000
_cell.angle_alpha   90.00
_cell.angle_beta   90.00
_cell.angle_gamma   90.00
#
_symmetry.space_group_name_H-M   'P 1'
#
loop_
_entity.id
_entity.type
_entity.pdbx_description
1 polymer ?
#
loop_
_entity_poly.entity_id
_entity_poly.type
_entity_poly.pdbx_seq_one_letter_code
_entity_poly.pdbx_strand_id
1 'polypeptide(L)' 'MFQCPACGELMEILTNNHCVRAHGMTKKELIDNFGAPKYVTPTMSREVQNWIKESTIISKVDFDVAQAAARNMVRRS' A
#
# COMPACT_ATOMS: atom_id res chain seq x y z
N MET A 1 5.91 -5.97 -4.83
CA MET A 1 5.73 -5.80 -6.29
C MET A 1 7.10 -5.65 -6.92
N PHE A 2 7.27 -5.95 -8.20
CA PHE A 2 8.51 -5.68 -8.94
C PHE A 2 8.35 -4.41 -9.76
N GLN A 3 9.42 -3.65 -9.86
CA GLN A 3 9.51 -2.51 -10.76
C GLN A 3 10.25 -2.92 -12.03
N CYS A 4 9.65 -2.65 -13.19
CA CYS A 4 10.34 -2.81 -14.46
C CYS A 4 11.53 -1.83 -14.53
N PRO A 5 12.75 -2.31 -14.83
CA PRO A 5 13.95 -1.45 -14.82
C PRO A 5 14.02 -0.49 -16.01
N ALA A 6 13.27 -0.75 -17.09
CA ALA A 6 13.25 0.11 -18.28
C ALA A 6 12.24 1.27 -18.17
N CYS A 7 11.00 1.00 -17.74
CA CYS A 7 9.93 2.01 -17.68
C CYS A 7 9.42 2.37 -16.28
N GLY A 8 9.86 1.66 -15.24
CA GLY A 8 9.43 1.93 -13.87
C GLY A 8 8.02 1.42 -13.51
N GLU A 9 7.34 0.72 -14.41
CA GLU A 9 6.01 0.14 -14.18
C GLU A 9 6.04 -0.90 -13.04
N LEU A 10 5.03 -0.86 -12.16
CA LEU A 10 4.87 -1.78 -11.04
C LEU A 10 4.04 -2.99 -11.46
N MET A 11 4.53 -4.19 -11.17
CA MET A 11 3.89 -5.44 -11.55
C MET A 11 4.17 -6.56 -10.54
N GLU A 12 3.31 -7.57 -10.47
CA GLU A 12 3.51 -8.71 -9.56
C GLU A 12 4.74 -9.56 -9.92
N ILE A 13 5.04 -9.64 -11.22
CA ILE A 13 6.22 -10.31 -11.76
C ILE A 13 6.58 -9.65 -13.09
N LEU A 14 7.89 -9.50 -13.37
CA LEU A 14 8.34 -9.08 -14.70
C LEU A 14 8.12 -10.22 -15.69
N THR A 15 7.15 -10.06 -16.60
CA THR A 15 6.79 -11.06 -17.61
C THR A 15 7.43 -10.77 -18.96
N ASN A 16 7.70 -11.83 -19.73
CA ASN A 16 8.19 -11.70 -21.11
C ASN A 16 7.20 -10.95 -22.01
N ASN A 17 5.89 -11.11 -21.75
CA ASN A 17 4.83 -10.43 -22.48
C ASN A 17 4.90 -8.90 -22.32
N HIS A 18 5.10 -8.41 -21.10
CA HIS A 18 5.33 -6.98 -20.86
C HIS A 18 6.54 -6.49 -21.65
N CYS A 19 7.69 -7.19 -21.54
CA CYS A 19 8.92 -6.77 -22.21
C CYS A 19 8.78 -6.67 -23.73
N VAL A 20 8.14 -7.67 -24.36
CA VAL A 20 7.98 -7.70 -25.82
C VAL A 20 6.97 -6.64 -26.28
N ARG A 21 5.86 -6.46 -25.57
CA ARG A 21 4.82 -5.51 -25.99
C ARG A 21 5.18 -4.05 -25.71
N ALA A 22 5.85 -3.75 -24.60
CA ALA A 22 6.19 -2.38 -24.21
C ALA A 22 7.54 -1.92 -24.77
N HIS A 23 8.52 -2.83 -24.87
CA HIS A 23 9.91 -2.48 -25.18
C HIS A 23 10.46 -3.16 -26.43
N GLY A 24 9.68 -4.05 -27.07
CA GLY A 24 10.10 -4.76 -28.29
C GLY A 24 11.25 -5.76 -28.06
N MET A 25 11.52 -6.15 -26.82
CA MET A 25 12.65 -7.00 -26.43
C MET A 25 12.21 -8.12 -25.50
N THR A 26 12.95 -9.22 -25.49
CA THR A 26 12.75 -10.30 -24.53
C THR A 26 13.15 -9.87 -23.12
N LYS A 27 12.62 -10.55 -22.11
CA LYS A 27 12.97 -10.35 -20.69
C LYS A 27 14.47 -10.51 -20.45
N LYS A 28 15.13 -11.42 -21.16
CA LYS A 28 16.57 -11.63 -21.04
C LYS A 28 17.33 -10.39 -21.51
N GLU A 29 17.05 -9.93 -22.73
CA GLU A 29 17.66 -8.71 -23.29
C GLU A 29 17.39 -7.49 -22.42
N LEU A 30 16.19 -7.36 -21.86
CA LEU A 30 15.85 -6.25 -20.96
C LEU A 30 16.67 -6.30 -19.67
N ILE A 31 16.87 -7.49 -19.08
CA ILE A 31 17.70 -7.65 -17.88
C ILE A 31 19.18 -7.39 -18.20
N ASP A 32 19.66 -7.83 -19.35
CA ASP A 32 21.05 -7.61 -19.77
C ASP A 32 21.36 -6.12 -20.01
N ASN A 33 20.38 -5.34 -20.51
CA ASN A 33 20.54 -3.91 -20.79
C ASN A 33 20.26 -3.00 -19.58
N PHE A 34 19.25 -3.31 -18.76
CA PHE A 34 18.77 -2.42 -17.68
C PHE A 34 18.95 -2.99 -16.27
N GLY A 35 19.42 -4.24 -16.16
CA GLY A 35 19.58 -4.95 -14.89
C GLY A 35 18.33 -5.69 -14.44
N ALA A 36 18.44 -6.38 -13.30
CA ALA A 36 17.33 -7.18 -12.76
C ALA A 36 16.21 -6.28 -12.19
N PRO A 37 14.92 -6.67 -12.33
CA PRO A 37 13.81 -5.95 -11.72
C PRO A 37 13.95 -5.91 -10.20
N LYS A 38 13.80 -4.71 -9.62
CA LYS A 38 13.90 -4.52 -8.17
C LYS A 38 12.57 -4.86 -7.52
N TYR A 39 12.62 -5.64 -6.44
CA TYR A 39 11.45 -5.82 -5.59
C TYR A 39 11.22 -4.54 -4.78
N VAL A 40 10.06 -3.92 -5.01
CA VAL A 40 9.54 -2.78 -4.27
C VAL A 40 8.37 -3.26 -3.42
N THR A 41 8.56 -3.23 -2.11
CA THR A 41 7.46 -3.28 -1.17
C THR A 41 6.70 -1.96 -1.27
N PRO A 42 5.36 -1.95 -1.31
CA PRO A 42 4.62 -0.73 -1.09
C PRO A 42 4.98 -0.23 0.32
N THR A 43 5.79 0.82 0.38
CA THR A 43 6.08 1.51 1.62
C THR A 43 4.88 2.41 1.91
N MET A 44 4.10 2.05 2.94
CA MET A 44 3.08 2.99 3.43
C MET A 44 3.77 4.27 3.87
N SER A 45 3.28 5.43 3.41
CA SER A 45 3.81 6.71 3.87
C SER A 45 3.67 6.81 5.39
N ARG A 46 4.59 7.54 6.02
CA ARG A 46 4.57 7.72 7.48
C ARG A 46 3.29 8.41 7.95
N GLU A 47 2.72 9.28 7.10
CA GLU A 47 1.43 9.91 7.31
C GLU A 47 0.29 8.89 7.37
N VAL A 48 0.23 7.96 6.40
CA VAL A 48 -0.78 6.89 6.40
C VAL A 48 -0.61 5.97 7.61
N GLN A 49 0.63 5.64 7.97
CA GLN A 49 0.90 4.84 9.17
C GLN A 49 0.44 5.55 10.45
N ASN A 50 0.68 6.86 10.56
CA ASN A 50 0.24 7.67 11.70
C ASN A 50 -1.28 7.78 11.75
N TRP A 51 -1.92 8.05 10.60
CA TRP A 51 -3.38 8.10 10.49
C TRP A 51 -4.04 6.79 10.94
N ILE A 52 -3.51 5.63 10.53
CA ILE A 52 -4.02 4.31 10.96
C ILE A 52 -3.89 4.15 12.48
N LYS A 53 -2.75 4.55 13.06
CA LYS A 53 -2.53 4.47 14.52
C LYS A 53 -3.49 5.40 15.28
N GLU A 54 -3.67 6.61 14.80
CA GLU A 54 -4.57 7.59 15.43
C GLU A 54 -6.04 7.17 15.29
N SER A 55 -6.43 6.59 14.15
CA SER A 55 -7.81 6.18 13.88
C SER A 55 -8.23 4.91 14.63
N THR A 56 -7.27 4.08 15.06
CA THR A 56 -7.57 2.85 15.82
C THR A 56 -7.58 3.07 17.34
N ILE A 57 -7.13 4.24 17.81
CA ILE A 57 -7.13 4.62 19.22
C ILE A 57 -8.35 5.51 19.46
N ILE A 58 -9.38 4.96 20.12
CA ILE A 58 -10.41 5.81 20.72
C ILE A 58 -9.74 6.60 21.84
N SER A 59 -9.77 7.94 21.74
CA SER A 59 -9.22 8.78 22.80
C SER A 59 -10.02 8.59 24.10
N LYS A 60 -9.39 8.80 25.26
CA LYS A 60 -10.10 8.68 26.54
C LYS A 60 -11.33 9.58 26.61
N VAL A 61 -11.26 10.77 26.03
CA VAL A 61 -12.38 11.72 25.97
C VAL A 61 -13.52 11.17 25.12
N ASP A 62 -13.21 10.65 23.93
CA ASP A 62 -14.24 10.04 23.05
C ASP A 62 -14.89 8.82 23.71
N PHE A 63 -14.10 8.02 24.43
CA PHE A 63 -14.59 6.90 25.21
C PHE A 63 -15.54 7.35 26.33
N ASP A 64 -15.15 8.37 27.10
CA ASP A 64 -15.95 8.89 28.21
C ASP A 64 -17.27 9.52 27.71
N VAL A 65 -17.23 10.23 26.58
CA VAL A 65 -18.42 10.78 25.91
C VAL A 65 -19.34 9.67 25.39
N ALA A 66 -18.78 8.66 24.72
CA ALA A 66 -19.54 7.51 24.23
C ALA A 66 -20.18 6.73 25.39
N GLN A 67 -19.45 6.55 26.50
CA GLN A 67 -19.96 5.90 27.70
C GLN A 67 -21.09 6.70 28.37
N ALA A 68 -20.94 8.03 28.46
CA ALA A 68 -21.99 8.90 29.00
C ALA A 68 -23.26 8.89 28.12
N ALA A 69 -23.10 8.92 26.80
CA ALA A 69 -24.22 8.81 25.85
C ALA A 69 -24.94 7.45 25.97
N ALA A 70 -24.20 6.35 26.04
CA ALA A 70 -24.76 5.00 26.21
C ALA A 70 -25.57 4.87 27.52
N ARG A 71 -25.05 5.42 28.63
CA ARG A 71 -25.78 5.44 29.92
C ARG A 71 -27.10 6.20 29.85
N ASN A 72 -27.14 7.31 29.12
CA ASN A 72 -28.36 8.10 28.94
C ASN A 72 -29.40 7.41 28.06
N MET A 73 -28.98 6.57 27.10
CA MET A 73 -29.89 5.79 26.26
C MET A 73 -30.56 4.64 27.04
N VAL A 74 -29.84 3.93 27.89
CA VAL A 74 -30.39 2.84 28.74
C VAL A 74 -31.36 3.38 29.81
N ARG A 75 -31.23 4.64 30.20
CA ARG A 75 -32.10 5.26 31.21
C ARG A 75 -33.45 5.74 30.66
N ARG A 76 -33.60 5.77 29.32
CA ARG A 76 -34.82 6.19 28.62
C ARG A 76 -35.65 5.01 28.08
N SER A 77 -35.20 3.77 28.27
CA SER A 77 -35.92 2.54 27.93
C SER A 77 -36.68 1.96 29.12
#